data_AF-A0A353NI94-F1
#
_entry.id   AF-A0A353NI94-F1
#
_cell.length_a   1.000
_cell.length_b   1.000
_cell.length_c   1.000
_cell.angle_alpha   90.00
_cell.angle_beta   90.00
_cell.angle_gamma   90.00
#
_symmetry.space_group_name_H-M   'P 1'
#
loop_
_entity.id
_entity.type
_entity.pdbx_description
1 polymer ?
#
loop_
_entity_poly.entity_id
_entity_poly.type
_entity_poly.pdbx_seq_one_letter_code
_entity_poly.pdbx_strand_id
1 'polypeptide(L)'
;MAQTDSSIVIDHGRSSWSDLWKKEDYLAIWLGFLIIAISLTAYFGFGPREEFAKKIAAAEQIQSAEAAKAPFKTIAWYKAENDKKKLKGSNSAFGKFITHWTKHPGSWKTNPADAFIRTDAQAKAMNEKAMPVYEEAKGKAAAAFAAAQQAESAAAAAAFKDSALNDAAVATIKDWQSAEKKAGAAKGKTTNKAYNYIPTLVGLCVFLVVIFGAGMALMKKSFTEFAKGFVIVFLVATLAYMLGGQAISKQYGFGAEAWGVLLGMVIANSIGTPRWVLPACQVEFFIKTGLVLLGAEVLFSKILAIGIPGIFVAWVVTPIVLVCTFIFGQTVLKMPSKTLNVVISADMSVCGTSAAIAAAAACRAKKEELTLSIGLSLVFTAIMMIAMPAFIKAVGMPEILGGAWMGGTIDATGAVAAAGAFLGEKAMYVAATIKMIQNVMIGVTAFCIALYWTMRVERQAGGQDVGAGEIWHRFPKFVIGYMLTFARKKWSTNPCCRWNCPWSAGASASVSVRFSSSTT
;
A
#
# COMPACT_ATOMS: atom_id res chain seq x y z
N MET A 1 -7.99 -46.56 -15.38
CA MET A 1 -7.71 -45.35 -16.19
C MET A 1 -8.11 -44.14 -15.36
N ALA A 2 -7.14 -43.53 -14.67
CA ALA A 2 -7.38 -42.38 -13.80
C ALA A 2 -7.36 -41.09 -14.63
N GLN A 3 -8.44 -40.32 -14.57
CA GLN A 3 -8.51 -38.99 -15.16
C GLN A 3 -7.43 -38.11 -14.53
N THR A 4 -6.55 -37.59 -15.38
CA THR A 4 -5.48 -36.67 -15.00
C THR A 4 -6.11 -35.31 -14.74
N ASP A 5 -6.03 -34.85 -13.49
CA ASP A 5 -6.49 -33.53 -13.07
C ASP A 5 -5.72 -32.45 -13.84
N SER A 6 -6.39 -31.76 -14.77
CA SER A 6 -5.80 -30.78 -15.71
C SER A 6 -5.45 -29.43 -15.06
N SER A 7 -5.42 -29.36 -13.74
CA SER A 7 -5.28 -28.12 -12.97
C SER A 7 -3.87 -27.82 -12.46
N ILE A 8 -2.90 -28.74 -12.61
CA ILE A 8 -1.52 -28.55 -12.14
C ILE A 8 -0.52 -28.88 -13.26
N VAL A 9 0.05 -27.84 -13.87
CA VAL A 9 1.16 -27.97 -14.82
C VAL A 9 2.45 -28.18 -14.03
N ILE A 10 2.83 -29.44 -13.85
CA ILE A 10 4.17 -29.82 -13.38
C ILE A 10 5.08 -29.91 -14.60
N ASP A 11 5.97 -28.93 -14.74
CA ASP A 11 6.86 -28.83 -15.89
C ASP A 11 8.15 -29.64 -15.62
N HIS A 12 8.20 -30.84 -16.19
CA HIS A 12 9.42 -31.65 -16.26
C HIS A 12 10.21 -31.26 -17.52
N GLY A 13 11.08 -30.25 -17.46
CA GLY A 13 11.86 -29.86 -18.63
C GLY A 13 12.89 -28.75 -18.40
N ARG A 14 14.10 -28.96 -18.95
CA ARG A 14 15.25 -28.04 -18.94
C ARG A 14 14.84 -26.60 -19.24
N SER A 15 15.32 -25.65 -18.44
CA SER A 15 15.10 -24.20 -18.63
C SER A 15 15.50 -23.78 -20.04
N SER A 16 14.52 -23.48 -20.89
CA SER A 16 14.77 -22.94 -22.23
C SER A 16 14.73 -21.41 -22.18
N TRP A 17 15.51 -20.71 -23.00
CA TRP A 17 15.40 -19.24 -23.14
C TRP A 17 14.00 -18.78 -23.54
N SER A 18 13.21 -19.67 -24.15
CA SER A 18 11.81 -19.39 -24.51
C SER A 18 10.85 -19.38 -23.32
N ASP A 19 11.26 -19.94 -22.18
CA ASP A 19 10.48 -19.98 -20.93
C ASP A 19 10.33 -18.58 -20.33
N LEU A 20 11.32 -17.70 -20.56
CA LEU A 20 11.32 -16.31 -20.10
C LEU A 20 10.16 -15.48 -20.69
N TRP A 21 9.60 -15.91 -21.82
CA TRP A 21 8.58 -15.17 -22.57
C TRP A 21 7.25 -15.92 -22.65
N LYS A 22 7.23 -17.24 -22.36
CA LYS A 22 6.04 -18.09 -22.46
C LYS A 22 5.42 -18.45 -21.11
N LYS A 23 6.18 -18.39 -20.02
CA LYS A 23 5.66 -18.72 -18.67
C LYS A 23 5.13 -17.47 -17.99
N GLU A 24 3.96 -17.63 -17.37
CA GLU A 24 3.22 -16.58 -16.68
C GLU A 24 4.07 -15.86 -15.61
N ASP A 25 4.89 -16.61 -14.87
CA ASP A 25 5.74 -16.07 -13.80
C ASP A 25 6.76 -15.05 -14.33
N TYR A 26 7.45 -15.36 -15.42
CA TYR A 26 8.45 -14.45 -15.99
C TYR A 26 7.80 -13.27 -16.70
N LEU A 27 6.66 -13.51 -17.35
CA LEU A 27 5.92 -12.47 -18.02
C LEU A 27 5.38 -11.42 -17.02
N ALA A 28 4.88 -11.85 -15.86
CA ALA A 28 4.47 -10.94 -14.79
C ALA A 28 5.64 -10.09 -14.26
N ILE A 29 6.83 -10.68 -14.16
CA ILE A 29 8.07 -9.97 -13.79
C ILE A 29 8.44 -8.93 -14.85
N TRP A 30 8.48 -9.33 -16.12
CA TRP A 30 8.81 -8.42 -17.23
C TRP A 30 7.81 -7.28 -17.34
N LEU A 31 6.52 -7.55 -17.20
CA LEU A 31 5.48 -6.55 -17.22
C LEU A 31 5.65 -5.54 -16.06
N GLY A 32 5.88 -6.04 -14.85
CA GLY A 32 6.17 -5.21 -13.68
C GLY A 32 7.41 -4.33 -13.89
N PHE A 33 8.52 -4.91 -14.34
CA PHE A 33 9.75 -4.16 -14.64
C PHE A 33 9.58 -3.16 -15.77
N LEU A 34 8.83 -3.49 -16.82
CA LEU A 34 8.54 -2.60 -17.94
C LEU A 34 7.75 -1.38 -17.46
N ILE A 35 6.71 -1.59 -16.65
CA ILE A 35 5.91 -0.51 -16.06
C ILE A 35 6.80 0.39 -15.18
N ILE A 36 7.67 -0.20 -14.36
CA ILE A 36 8.62 0.55 -13.52
C ILE A 36 9.62 1.32 -14.39
N ALA A 37 10.20 0.69 -15.41
CA ALA A 37 11.19 1.30 -16.30
C ALA A 37 10.59 2.47 -17.09
N ILE A 38 9.39 2.32 -17.64
CA ILE A 38 8.64 3.39 -18.31
C ILE A 38 8.38 4.53 -17.31
N SER A 39 7.91 4.21 -16.11
CA SER A 39 7.61 5.20 -15.08
C SER A 39 8.86 5.99 -14.65
N LEU A 40 10.00 5.31 -14.49
CA LEU A 40 11.28 5.94 -14.17
C LEU A 40 11.81 6.77 -15.33
N THR A 41 11.73 6.27 -16.56
CA THR A 41 12.18 6.99 -17.76
C THR A 41 11.34 8.24 -17.98
N ALA A 42 10.03 8.15 -17.81
CA ALA A 42 9.15 9.30 -17.90
C ALA A 42 9.37 10.29 -16.75
N TYR A 43 9.64 9.80 -15.53
CA TYR A 43 10.00 10.66 -14.41
C TYR A 43 11.35 11.37 -14.61
N PHE A 44 12.35 10.71 -15.18
CA PHE A 44 13.66 11.31 -15.41
C PHE A 44 13.73 12.15 -16.69
N GLY A 45 12.92 11.84 -17.70
CA GLY A 45 12.85 12.59 -18.96
C GLY A 45 11.91 13.80 -18.89
N PHE A 46 10.77 13.69 -18.19
CA PHE A 46 9.74 14.74 -18.13
C PHE A 46 9.50 15.28 -16.70
N GLY A 47 10.28 14.85 -15.71
CA GLY A 47 10.16 15.32 -14.34
C GLY A 47 10.95 16.60 -14.06
N PRO A 48 10.50 17.44 -13.12
CA PRO A 48 11.12 18.73 -12.79
C PRO A 48 12.37 18.55 -11.90
N ARG A 49 13.39 17.86 -12.43
CA ARG A 49 14.60 17.48 -11.68
C ARG A 49 15.38 18.70 -11.19
N GLU A 50 15.63 19.66 -12.07
CA GLU A 50 16.38 20.88 -11.72
C GLU A 50 15.60 21.80 -10.79
N GLU A 51 14.29 21.97 -11.03
CA GLU A 51 13.44 22.84 -10.21
C GLU A 51 13.30 22.29 -8.78
N PHE A 52 13.12 20.97 -8.64
CA PHE A 52 13.08 20.31 -7.33
C PHE A 52 14.44 20.33 -6.65
N ALA A 53 15.54 20.09 -7.38
CA ALA A 53 16.89 20.14 -6.79
C ALA A 53 17.20 21.53 -6.20
N LYS A 54 16.89 22.61 -6.93
CA LYS A 54 17.07 23.99 -6.45
C LYS A 54 16.22 24.29 -5.20
N LYS A 55 14.95 23.88 -5.20
CA LYS A 55 14.05 24.09 -4.05
C LYS A 55 14.43 23.25 -2.84
N ILE A 56 14.93 22.02 -3.03
CA ILE A 56 15.45 21.17 -1.96
C ILE A 56 16.71 21.78 -1.37
N ALA A 57 17.66 22.21 -2.20
CA ALA A 57 18.91 22.84 -1.75
C ALA A 57 18.63 24.13 -0.96
N ALA A 58 17.72 24.99 -1.45
CA ALA A 58 17.31 26.19 -0.73
C ALA A 58 16.66 25.87 0.63
N ALA A 59 15.79 24.86 0.69
CA ALA A 59 15.19 24.42 1.95
C ALA A 59 16.23 23.84 2.93
N GLU A 60 17.18 23.05 2.44
CA GLU A 60 18.28 22.49 3.25
C GLU A 60 19.22 23.56 3.78
N GLN A 61 19.50 24.59 2.98
CA GLN A 61 20.29 25.75 3.40
C GLN A 61 19.60 26.54 4.52
N ILE A 62 18.28 26.73 4.42
CA ILE A 62 17.50 27.36 5.49
C ILE A 62 17.53 26.46 6.75
N GLN A 63 17.34 25.16 6.59
CA GLN A 63 17.36 24.23 7.72
C GLN A 63 18.71 24.17 8.44
N SER A 64 19.83 24.18 7.71
CA SER A 64 21.18 24.17 8.30
C SER A 64 21.52 25.51 8.94
N ALA A 65 21.15 26.63 8.30
CA ALA A 65 21.34 27.96 8.86
C ALA A 65 20.56 28.14 10.17
N GLU A 66 19.33 27.63 10.25
CA GLU A 66 18.50 27.72 11.46
C GLU A 66 18.96 26.75 12.55
N ALA A 67 19.42 25.54 12.19
CA ALA A 67 19.99 24.59 13.14
C ALA A 67 21.30 25.07 13.78
N ALA A 68 22.04 25.95 13.12
CA ALA A 68 23.24 26.59 13.67
C ALA A 68 22.92 27.77 14.61
N LYS A 69 21.73 28.37 14.50
CA LYS A 69 21.33 29.55 15.28
C LYS A 69 20.62 29.22 16.58
N ALA A 70 19.75 28.21 16.58
CA ALA A 70 18.89 27.90 17.72
C ALA A 70 19.07 26.43 18.16
N PRO A 71 18.99 26.16 19.48
CA PRO A 71 19.07 24.79 20.01
C PRO A 71 17.81 23.95 19.71
N PHE A 72 16.77 24.56 19.15
CA PHE A 72 15.53 23.91 18.73
C PHE A 72 15.14 24.32 17.31
N LYS A 73 14.17 23.61 16.73
CA LYS A 73 13.67 23.86 15.36
C LYS A 73 12.76 25.09 15.33
N THR A 74 13.20 26.15 14.66
CA THR A 74 12.45 27.40 14.50
C THR A 74 11.26 27.26 13.55
N ILE A 75 10.38 28.26 13.54
CA ILE A 75 9.28 28.38 12.59
C ILE A 75 9.82 28.33 11.14
N ALA A 76 10.93 29.00 10.86
CA ALA A 76 11.56 29.02 9.54
C ALA A 76 12.02 27.62 9.11
N TRP A 77 12.62 26.85 10.03
CA TRP A 77 12.99 25.45 9.80
C TRP A 77 11.76 24.61 9.41
N TYR A 78 10.64 24.75 10.13
CA TYR A 78 9.43 23.99 9.84
C TYR A 78 8.74 24.40 8.54
N LYS A 79 8.76 25.69 8.18
CA LYS A 79 8.27 26.14 6.87
C LYS A 79 9.09 25.53 5.73
N ALA A 80 10.42 25.56 5.83
CA ALA A 80 11.32 24.93 4.86
C ALA A 80 11.07 23.42 4.75
N GLU A 81 10.86 22.73 5.87
CA GLU A 81 10.51 21.30 5.90
C GLU A 81 9.15 21.01 5.25
N ASN A 82 8.14 21.84 5.51
CA ASN A 82 6.83 21.71 4.90
C ASN A 82 6.87 21.97 3.39
N ASP A 83 7.69 22.91 2.94
CA ASP A 83 7.90 23.17 1.51
C ASP A 83 8.62 22.02 0.83
N LYS A 84 9.65 21.44 1.47
CA LYS A 84 10.29 20.21 1.00
C LYS A 84 9.30 19.05 0.90
N LYS A 85 8.41 18.88 1.89
CA LYS A 85 7.34 17.85 1.88
C LYS A 85 6.29 18.06 0.77
N LYS A 86 6.11 19.29 0.26
CA LYS A 86 5.23 19.58 -0.88
C LYS A 86 5.85 19.17 -2.23
N LEU A 87 7.17 19.03 -2.30
CA LEU A 87 7.89 18.57 -3.49
C LEU A 87 7.74 17.05 -3.62
N LYS A 88 6.67 16.63 -4.30
CA LYS A 88 6.38 15.21 -4.54
C LYS A 88 6.41 14.92 -6.03
N GLY A 89 6.92 13.74 -6.40
CA GLY A 89 6.87 13.26 -7.79
C GLY A 89 5.46 13.23 -8.38
N SER A 90 4.43 13.01 -7.55
CA SER A 90 3.01 13.09 -7.95
C SER A 90 2.55 14.49 -8.38
N ASN A 91 3.26 15.55 -7.97
CA ASN A 91 2.94 16.92 -8.35
C ASN A 91 3.58 17.34 -9.69
N SER A 92 4.44 16.50 -10.28
CA SER A 92 5.00 16.70 -11.62
C SER A 92 3.93 16.57 -12.72
N ALA A 93 4.22 17.05 -13.92
CA ALA A 93 3.33 16.91 -15.08
C ALA A 93 2.99 15.42 -15.36
N PHE A 94 4.01 14.56 -15.37
CA PHE A 94 3.83 13.12 -15.52
C PHE A 94 3.05 12.49 -14.35
N GLY A 95 3.33 12.89 -13.11
CA GLY A 95 2.58 12.42 -11.94
C GLY A 95 1.09 12.78 -11.99
N LYS A 96 0.77 13.99 -12.44
CA LYS A 96 -0.61 14.43 -12.67
C LYS A 96 -1.29 13.66 -13.80
N PHE A 97 -0.56 13.37 -14.88
CA PHE A 97 -1.06 12.55 -15.99
C PHE A 97 -1.44 11.14 -15.52
N ILE A 98 -0.53 10.44 -14.82
CA ILE A 98 -0.78 9.09 -14.31
C ILE A 98 -1.94 9.11 -13.31
N THR A 99 -1.92 10.03 -12.34
CA THR A 99 -2.99 10.09 -11.32
C THR A 99 -4.36 10.46 -11.89
N HIS A 100 -4.43 11.10 -13.06
CA HIS A 100 -5.67 11.35 -13.77
C HIS A 100 -6.25 10.06 -14.36
N TRP A 101 -5.42 9.22 -14.98
CA TRP A 101 -5.86 7.98 -15.62
C TRP A 101 -6.02 6.80 -14.66
N THR A 102 -5.42 6.83 -13.48
CA THR A 102 -5.54 5.76 -12.46
C THR A 102 -6.57 6.07 -11.36
N LYS A 103 -7.57 6.91 -11.66
CA LYS A 103 -8.65 7.21 -10.69
C LYS A 103 -9.59 6.01 -10.55
N HIS A 104 -10.02 5.77 -9.32
CA HIS A 104 -11.08 4.81 -8.99
C HIS A 104 -12.35 5.55 -8.57
N PRO A 105 -13.52 4.87 -8.52
CA PRO A 105 -14.76 5.45 -8.01
C PRO A 105 -14.56 6.14 -6.65
N GLY A 106 -15.17 7.32 -6.52
CA GLY A 106 -15.17 8.13 -5.31
C GLY A 106 -16.10 7.58 -4.23
N SER A 107 -16.07 8.21 -3.06
CA SER A 107 -17.03 7.90 -2.00
C SER A 107 -18.38 8.58 -2.22
N TRP A 108 -19.44 7.90 -1.83
CA TRP A 108 -20.81 8.39 -1.88
C TRP A 108 -21.51 8.16 -0.53
N LYS A 109 -22.74 8.68 -0.39
CA LYS A 109 -23.59 8.52 0.80
C LYS A 109 -25.00 8.06 0.43
N THR A 110 -25.68 8.82 -0.43
CA THR A 110 -27.09 8.59 -0.79
C THR A 110 -27.24 8.14 -2.24
N ASN A 111 -26.51 8.75 -3.17
CA ASN A 111 -26.57 8.42 -4.59
C ASN A 111 -25.29 7.72 -5.07
N PRO A 112 -25.34 6.46 -5.55
CA PRO A 112 -24.19 5.76 -6.12
C PRO A 112 -23.55 6.48 -7.31
N ALA A 113 -24.33 7.25 -8.09
CA ALA A 113 -23.80 8.02 -9.22
C ALA A 113 -22.75 9.05 -8.80
N ASP A 114 -22.82 9.54 -7.55
CA ASP A 114 -21.83 10.47 -6.98
C ASP A 114 -20.43 9.86 -6.87
N ALA A 115 -20.31 8.53 -6.96
CA ALA A 115 -19.03 7.83 -7.03
C ALA A 115 -18.31 8.03 -8.37
N PHE A 116 -19.05 8.27 -9.45
CA PHE A 116 -18.52 8.41 -10.80
C PHE A 116 -18.49 9.86 -11.28
N ILE A 117 -19.55 10.62 -10.96
CA ILE A 117 -19.73 11.99 -11.41
C ILE A 117 -20.05 12.87 -10.22
N ARG A 118 -19.32 13.97 -10.11
CA ARG A 118 -19.63 15.05 -9.18
C ARG A 118 -19.82 16.33 -9.97
N THR A 119 -21.01 16.91 -9.84
CA THR A 119 -21.34 18.18 -10.51
C THR A 119 -20.68 19.37 -9.82
N ASP A 120 -20.52 20.48 -10.54
CA ASP A 120 -20.01 21.73 -9.97
C ASP A 120 -20.89 22.26 -8.82
N ALA A 121 -22.20 22.10 -8.95
CA ALA A 121 -23.15 22.49 -7.90
C ALA A 121 -22.93 21.70 -6.60
N GLN A 122 -22.77 20.37 -6.69
CA GLN A 122 -22.45 19.54 -5.53
C GLN A 122 -21.08 19.88 -4.92
N ALA A 123 -20.07 20.12 -5.77
CA ALA A 123 -18.73 20.51 -5.32
C ALA A 123 -18.76 21.85 -4.57
N LYS A 124 -19.46 22.86 -5.10
CA LYS A 124 -19.66 24.16 -4.45
C LYS A 124 -20.41 24.02 -3.13
N ALA A 125 -21.52 23.29 -3.10
CA ALA A 125 -22.31 23.08 -1.88
C ALA A 125 -21.49 22.38 -0.77
N MET A 126 -20.62 21.42 -1.12
CA MET A 126 -19.71 20.80 -0.15
C MET A 126 -18.64 21.77 0.35
N ASN A 127 -18.09 22.60 -0.54
CA ASN A 127 -17.09 23.60 -0.18
C ASN A 127 -17.69 24.68 0.73
N GLU A 128 -18.91 25.15 0.44
CA GLU A 128 -19.66 26.10 1.26
C GLU A 128 -19.95 25.54 2.65
N LYS A 129 -20.42 24.29 2.76
CA LYS A 129 -20.65 23.63 4.06
C LYS A 129 -19.35 23.46 4.87
N ALA A 130 -18.22 23.23 4.20
CA ALA A 130 -16.93 23.06 4.85
C ALA A 130 -16.22 24.40 5.16
N MET A 131 -16.65 25.51 4.54
CA MET A 131 -15.97 26.81 4.66
C MET A 131 -15.97 27.38 6.09
N PRO A 132 -17.08 27.33 6.87
CA PRO A 132 -17.07 27.84 8.24
C PRO A 132 -16.06 27.10 9.13
N VAL A 133 -16.00 25.77 9.00
CA VAL A 133 -15.05 24.93 9.75
C VAL A 133 -13.60 25.24 9.35
N TYR A 134 -13.37 25.54 8.06
CA TYR A 134 -12.05 25.95 7.60
C TYR A 134 -11.66 27.33 8.12
N GLU A 135 -12.53 28.33 8.06
CA GLU A 135 -12.23 29.68 8.54
C GLU A 135 -12.00 29.70 10.07
N GLU A 136 -12.78 28.91 10.84
CA GLU A 136 -12.53 28.75 12.28
C GLU A 136 -11.16 28.09 12.54
N ALA A 137 -10.84 26.99 11.85
CA ALA A 137 -9.57 26.29 12.01
C ALA A 137 -8.37 27.15 11.57
N LYS A 138 -8.54 27.95 10.51
CA LYS A 138 -7.56 28.91 9.99
C LYS A 138 -7.34 30.06 10.98
N GLY A 139 -8.39 30.59 11.58
CA GLY A 139 -8.30 31.60 12.65
C GLY A 139 -7.51 31.08 13.85
N LYS A 140 -7.82 29.86 14.31
CA LYS A 140 -7.07 29.18 15.38
C LYS A 140 -5.59 28.97 15.02
N ALA A 141 -5.30 28.56 13.78
CA ALA A 141 -3.92 28.40 13.31
C ALA A 141 -3.16 29.73 13.21
N ALA A 142 -3.81 30.81 12.79
CA ALA A 142 -3.22 32.14 12.74
C ALA A 142 -2.91 32.70 14.14
N ALA A 143 -3.82 32.51 15.10
CA ALA A 143 -3.59 32.89 16.49
C ALA A 143 -2.42 32.10 17.11
N ALA A 144 -2.38 30.78 16.90
CA ALA A 144 -1.28 29.94 17.37
C ALA A 144 0.06 30.30 16.70
N PHE A 145 0.04 30.68 15.42
CA PHE A 145 1.23 31.18 14.71
C PHE A 145 1.75 32.48 15.33
N ALA A 146 0.87 33.44 15.63
CA ALA A 146 1.26 34.70 16.26
C ALA A 146 1.90 34.46 17.65
N ALA A 147 1.32 33.57 18.46
CA ALA A 147 1.87 33.19 19.75
C ALA A 147 3.26 32.51 19.62
N ALA A 148 3.42 31.60 18.66
CA ALA A 148 4.70 30.96 18.39
C ALA A 148 5.77 31.97 17.91
N GLN A 149 5.39 32.93 17.05
CA GLN A 149 6.29 33.96 16.57
C GLN A 149 6.74 34.89 17.70
N GLN A 150 5.84 35.24 18.62
CA GLN A 150 6.17 36.06 19.79
C GLN A 150 7.13 35.32 20.74
N ALA A 151 6.87 34.05 21.02
CA ALA A 151 7.72 33.23 21.89
C ALA A 151 9.11 33.00 21.28
N GLU A 152 9.20 32.73 19.97
CA GLU A 152 10.48 32.60 19.27
C GLU A 152 11.25 33.93 19.25
N SER A 153 10.57 35.07 19.06
CA SER A 153 11.20 36.39 19.10
C SER A 153 11.75 36.73 20.49
N ALA A 154 11.05 36.34 21.55
CA ALA A 154 11.53 36.49 22.94
C ALA A 154 12.77 35.62 23.21
N ALA A 155 12.77 34.36 22.74
CA ALA A 155 13.93 33.48 22.83
C ALA A 155 15.12 34.02 22.01
N ALA A 156 14.87 34.57 20.81
CA ALA A 156 15.89 35.18 19.97
C ALA A 156 16.49 36.45 20.59
N ALA A 157 15.68 37.26 21.27
CA ALA A 157 16.16 38.44 22.01
C ALA A 157 17.11 38.05 23.16
N ALA A 158 16.91 36.89 23.78
CA ALA A 158 17.82 36.30 24.76
C ALA A 158 18.98 35.49 24.14
N ALA A 159 19.20 35.62 22.82
CA ALA A 159 20.20 34.85 22.04
C ALA A 159 20.10 33.32 22.25
N PHE A 160 18.89 32.81 22.53
CA PHE A 160 18.58 31.41 22.80
C PHE A 160 19.32 30.81 24.01
N LYS A 161 19.82 31.63 24.93
CA LYS A 161 20.55 31.16 26.13
C LYS A 161 19.64 30.79 27.30
N ASP A 162 18.39 31.28 27.29
CA ASP A 162 17.41 31.00 28.34
C ASP A 162 16.59 29.73 28.02
N SER A 163 16.72 28.71 28.87
CA SER A 163 16.02 27.44 28.71
C SER A 163 14.50 27.57 28.78
N ALA A 164 13.97 28.44 29.66
CA ALA A 164 12.52 28.58 29.84
C ALA A 164 11.86 29.26 28.64
N LEU A 165 12.51 30.28 28.06
CA LEU A 165 12.05 30.93 26.83
C LEU A 165 12.13 29.98 25.63
N ASN A 166 13.17 29.14 25.56
CA ASN A 166 13.30 28.11 24.53
C ASN A 166 12.19 27.04 24.65
N ASP A 167 11.88 26.57 25.86
CA ASP A 167 10.82 25.59 26.10
C ASP A 167 9.43 26.16 25.76
N ALA A 168 9.19 27.43 26.10
CA ALA A 168 7.96 28.14 25.73
C ALA A 168 7.82 28.30 24.20
N ALA A 169 8.91 28.61 23.49
CA ALA A 169 8.93 28.65 22.03
C ALA A 169 8.64 27.26 21.43
N VAL A 170 9.25 26.20 21.95
CA VAL A 170 9.00 24.82 21.49
C VAL A 170 7.55 24.41 21.70
N ALA A 171 6.95 24.72 22.86
CA ALA A 171 5.55 24.39 23.16
C ALA A 171 4.58 25.10 22.21
N THR A 172 4.73 26.42 22.04
CA THR A 172 3.86 27.23 21.17
C THR A 172 4.03 26.87 19.68
N ILE A 173 5.24 26.54 19.22
CA ILE A 173 5.49 26.03 17.87
C ILE A 173 4.77 24.70 17.63
N LYS A 174 4.75 23.80 18.63
CA LYS A 174 4.04 22.52 18.54
C LYS A 174 2.52 22.71 18.43
N ASP A 175 1.97 23.65 19.20
CA ASP A 175 0.55 23.99 19.13
C ASP A 175 0.17 24.60 17.77
N TRP A 176 1.02 25.49 17.25
CA TRP A 176 0.89 26.01 15.89
C TRP A 176 0.87 24.90 14.84
N GLN A 177 1.77 23.92 14.91
CA GLN A 177 1.79 22.78 13.97
C GLN A 177 0.53 21.93 14.03
N SER A 178 0.03 21.67 15.23
CA SER A 178 -1.22 20.93 15.44
C SER A 178 -2.39 21.70 14.81
N ALA A 179 -2.45 23.01 15.04
CA ALA A 179 -3.46 23.89 14.46
C ALA A 179 -3.35 23.99 12.93
N GLU A 180 -2.15 24.11 12.37
CA GLU A 180 -1.92 24.10 10.91
C GLU A 180 -2.33 22.77 10.28
N LYS A 181 -2.04 21.63 10.93
CA LYS A 181 -2.46 20.31 10.45
C LYS A 181 -3.99 20.22 10.39
N LYS A 182 -4.70 20.71 11.42
CA LYS A 182 -6.17 20.77 11.46
C LYS A 182 -6.73 21.72 10.40
N ALA A 183 -6.14 22.91 10.25
CA ALA A 183 -6.54 23.88 9.23
C ALA A 183 -6.29 23.33 7.80
N GLY A 184 -5.16 22.65 7.57
CA GLY A 184 -4.86 21.99 6.31
C GLY A 184 -5.82 20.84 5.99
N ALA A 185 -6.22 20.06 7.00
CA ALA A 185 -7.24 19.03 6.85
C ALA A 185 -8.62 19.64 6.51
N ALA A 186 -9.00 20.74 7.17
CA ALA A 186 -10.24 21.47 6.86
C ALA A 186 -10.19 22.12 5.46
N LYS A 187 -9.07 22.69 5.05
CA LYS A 187 -8.84 23.23 3.69
C LYS A 187 -8.97 22.15 2.61
N GLY A 188 -8.51 20.94 2.91
CA GLY A 188 -8.72 19.79 2.02
C GLY A 188 -10.20 19.53 1.74
N LYS A 189 -11.08 19.84 2.71
CA LYS A 189 -12.53 19.67 2.57
C LYS A 189 -13.22 20.83 1.84
N THR A 190 -12.55 21.96 1.60
CA THR A 190 -13.10 23.12 0.86
C THR A 190 -12.62 23.19 -0.59
N THR A 191 -11.82 22.23 -1.03
CA THR A 191 -11.22 22.18 -2.37
C THR A 191 -11.80 21.06 -3.22
N ASN A 192 -13.05 20.66 -2.96
CA ASN A 192 -13.75 19.71 -3.82
C ASN A 192 -13.92 20.32 -5.21
N LYS A 193 -13.58 19.54 -6.24
CA LYS A 193 -13.79 19.88 -7.64
C LYS A 193 -14.84 18.95 -8.23
N ALA A 194 -15.54 19.45 -9.25
CA ALA A 194 -16.30 18.58 -10.12
C ALA A 194 -15.36 17.56 -10.79
N TYR A 195 -15.88 16.36 -11.02
CA TYR A 195 -15.15 15.33 -11.73
C TYR A 195 -16.12 14.43 -12.49
N ASN A 196 -15.62 13.85 -13.57
CA ASN A 196 -16.26 12.75 -14.25
C ASN A 196 -15.21 11.67 -14.47
N TYR A 197 -15.32 10.57 -13.71
CA TYR A 197 -14.37 9.46 -13.80
C TYR A 197 -14.72 8.46 -14.90
N ILE A 198 -15.88 8.56 -15.56
CA ILE A 198 -16.29 7.59 -16.59
C ILE A 198 -15.27 7.52 -17.74
N PRO A 199 -14.84 8.63 -18.36
CA PRO A 199 -13.85 8.57 -19.44
C PRO A 199 -12.50 8.02 -18.96
N THR A 200 -12.09 8.38 -17.73
CA THR A 200 -10.83 7.88 -17.16
C THR A 200 -10.88 6.38 -16.87
N LEU A 201 -12.02 5.86 -16.40
CA LEU A 201 -12.22 4.43 -16.15
C LEU A 201 -12.25 3.64 -17.46
N VAL A 202 -12.86 4.18 -18.52
CA VAL A 202 -12.84 3.56 -19.85
C VAL A 202 -11.41 3.50 -20.39
N GLY A 203 -10.65 4.60 -20.33
CA GLY A 203 -9.26 4.58 -20.77
C GLY A 203 -8.37 3.69 -19.91
N LEU A 204 -8.62 3.61 -18.60
CA LEU A 204 -7.94 2.66 -17.71
C LEU A 204 -8.24 1.21 -18.11
N CYS A 205 -9.50 0.89 -18.40
CA CYS A 205 -9.90 -0.43 -18.89
C CYS A 205 -9.15 -0.78 -20.18
N VAL A 206 -9.16 0.11 -21.18
CA VAL A 206 -8.45 -0.08 -22.45
C VAL A 206 -6.95 -0.28 -22.21
N PHE A 207 -6.33 0.56 -21.38
CA PHE A 207 -4.92 0.46 -21.03
C PHE A 207 -4.58 -0.90 -20.40
N LEU A 208 -5.37 -1.37 -19.44
CA LEU A 208 -5.16 -2.66 -18.79
C LEU A 208 -5.41 -3.84 -19.75
N VAL A 209 -6.41 -3.75 -20.64
CA VAL A 209 -6.64 -4.73 -21.71
C VAL A 209 -5.43 -4.82 -22.63
N VAL A 210 -4.85 -3.69 -23.04
CA VAL A 210 -3.66 -3.67 -23.91
C VAL A 210 -2.47 -4.30 -23.19
N ILE A 211 -2.18 -3.86 -21.96
CA ILE A 211 -1.02 -4.33 -21.19
C ILE A 211 -1.12 -5.83 -20.87
N PHE A 212 -2.22 -6.25 -20.25
CA PHE A 212 -2.37 -7.65 -19.87
C PHE A 212 -2.69 -8.54 -21.07
N GLY A 213 -3.45 -8.03 -22.05
CA GLY A 213 -3.74 -8.75 -23.28
C GLY A 213 -2.49 -8.99 -24.12
N ALA A 214 -1.56 -8.02 -24.21
CA ALA A 214 -0.25 -8.25 -24.84
C ALA A 214 0.50 -9.39 -24.15
N GLY A 215 0.44 -9.44 -22.81
CA GLY A 215 0.93 -10.57 -22.04
C GLY A 215 0.27 -11.91 -22.40
N MET A 216 -1.05 -11.91 -22.55
CA MET A 216 -1.80 -13.11 -22.97
C MET A 216 -1.41 -13.59 -24.38
N ALA A 217 -1.21 -12.66 -25.31
CA ALA A 217 -0.75 -12.97 -26.66
C ALA A 217 0.64 -13.62 -26.65
N LEU A 218 1.56 -13.12 -25.81
CA LEU A 218 2.90 -13.71 -25.62
C LEU A 218 2.84 -15.12 -25.01
N MET A 219 1.84 -15.41 -24.17
CA MET A 219 1.54 -16.75 -23.68
C MET A 219 0.79 -17.64 -24.68
N LYS A 220 0.67 -17.23 -25.95
CA LYS A 220 -0.08 -17.92 -27.02
C LYS A 220 -1.58 -18.12 -26.72
N LYS A 221 -2.16 -17.29 -25.85
CA LYS A 221 -3.60 -17.23 -25.61
C LYS A 221 -4.24 -16.16 -26.49
N SER A 222 -5.53 -16.28 -26.75
CA SER A 222 -6.31 -15.37 -27.59
C SER A 222 -6.48 -13.98 -26.93
N PHE A 223 -5.90 -12.94 -27.53
CA PHE A 223 -6.07 -11.55 -27.06
C PHE A 223 -7.55 -11.14 -27.04
N THR A 224 -8.28 -11.44 -28.12
CA THR A 224 -9.67 -11.00 -28.32
C THR A 224 -10.64 -11.61 -27.30
N GLU A 225 -10.45 -12.89 -26.94
CA GLU A 225 -11.31 -13.55 -25.94
C GLU A 225 -10.99 -13.03 -24.54
N PHE A 226 -9.70 -12.81 -24.23
CA PHE A 226 -9.30 -12.14 -23.00
C PHE A 226 -9.92 -10.75 -22.90
N ALA A 227 -9.81 -9.93 -23.95
CA ALA A 227 -10.32 -8.56 -23.94
C ALA A 227 -11.84 -8.50 -23.68
N LYS A 228 -12.62 -9.36 -24.34
CA LYS A 228 -14.08 -9.45 -24.13
C LYS A 228 -14.43 -9.80 -22.68
N GLY A 229 -13.77 -10.82 -22.13
CA GLY A 229 -13.99 -11.22 -20.73
C GLY A 229 -13.51 -10.18 -19.73
N PHE A 230 -12.39 -9.50 -20.02
CA PHE A 230 -11.77 -8.56 -19.10
C PHE A 230 -12.64 -7.34 -18.85
N VAL A 231 -13.40 -6.87 -19.86
CA VAL A 231 -14.35 -5.78 -19.68
C VAL A 231 -15.36 -6.10 -18.56
N ILE A 232 -15.88 -7.33 -18.50
CA ILE A 232 -16.81 -7.74 -17.42
C ILE A 232 -16.10 -7.77 -16.07
N VAL A 233 -14.91 -8.37 -16.00
CA VAL A 233 -14.11 -8.42 -14.76
C VAL A 233 -13.82 -7.00 -14.26
N PHE A 234 -13.48 -6.07 -15.15
CA PHE A 234 -13.23 -4.67 -14.83
C PHE A 234 -14.50 -3.94 -14.37
N LEU A 235 -15.66 -4.21 -14.99
CA LEU A 235 -16.93 -3.63 -14.54
C LEU A 235 -17.32 -4.14 -13.15
N VAL A 236 -17.16 -5.43 -12.88
CA VAL A 236 -17.41 -6.00 -11.54
C VAL A 236 -16.44 -5.40 -10.52
N ALA A 237 -15.16 -5.27 -10.85
CA ALA A 237 -14.19 -4.60 -9.98
C ALA A 237 -14.56 -3.13 -9.73
N THR A 238 -14.99 -2.40 -10.76
CA THR A 238 -15.44 -1.01 -10.65
C THR A 238 -16.67 -0.88 -9.75
N LEU A 239 -17.64 -1.80 -9.88
CA LEU A 239 -18.80 -1.89 -9.01
C LEU A 239 -18.39 -2.18 -7.56
N ALA A 240 -17.43 -3.09 -7.35
CA ALA A 240 -16.90 -3.40 -6.04
C ALA A 240 -16.22 -2.19 -5.38
N TYR A 241 -15.42 -1.42 -6.13
CA TYR A 241 -14.83 -0.16 -5.66
C TYR A 241 -15.89 0.90 -5.35
N MET A 242 -16.95 1.01 -6.16
CA MET A 242 -18.07 1.90 -5.87
C MET A 242 -18.74 1.51 -4.56
N LEU A 243 -19.09 0.24 -4.38
CA LEU A 243 -19.78 -0.23 -3.17
C LEU A 243 -18.89 -0.11 -1.92
N GLY A 244 -17.60 -0.42 -2.02
CA GLY A 244 -16.63 -0.17 -0.95
C GLY A 244 -16.40 1.33 -0.66
N GLY A 245 -16.72 2.20 -1.63
CA GLY A 245 -16.71 3.65 -1.49
C GLY A 245 -17.86 4.21 -0.64
N GLN A 246 -18.89 3.42 -0.36
CA GLN A 246 -20.07 3.86 0.39
C GLN A 246 -19.71 4.19 1.84
N ALA A 247 -20.31 5.25 2.39
CA ALA A 247 -20.01 5.72 3.75
C ALA A 247 -20.18 4.64 4.82
N ILE A 248 -21.23 3.82 4.72
CA ILE A 248 -21.49 2.71 5.65
C ILE A 248 -20.41 1.63 5.51
N SER A 249 -20.12 1.18 4.29
CA SER A 249 -19.08 0.17 4.04
C SER A 249 -17.71 0.62 4.55
N LYS A 250 -17.36 1.90 4.37
CA LYS A 250 -16.12 2.47 4.94
C LYS A 250 -16.10 2.45 6.46
N GLN A 251 -17.21 2.77 7.12
CA GLN A 251 -17.30 2.76 8.58
C GLN A 251 -17.07 1.38 9.18
N TYR A 252 -17.60 0.33 8.53
CA TYR A 252 -17.45 -1.06 8.98
C TYR A 252 -16.17 -1.75 8.48
N GLY A 253 -15.31 -1.04 7.74
CA GLY A 253 -14.08 -1.62 7.18
C GLY A 253 -14.32 -2.58 6.00
N PHE A 254 -15.51 -2.56 5.40
CA PHE A 254 -15.87 -3.38 4.25
C PHE A 254 -15.28 -2.77 2.97
N GLY A 255 -14.08 -3.23 2.62
CA GLY A 255 -13.32 -2.76 1.46
C GLY A 255 -13.90 -3.20 0.11
N ALA A 256 -13.27 -2.72 -0.97
CA ALA A 256 -13.63 -3.10 -2.33
C ALA A 256 -13.38 -4.60 -2.58
N GLU A 257 -12.40 -5.19 -1.90
CA GLU A 257 -12.01 -6.60 -1.97
C GLU A 257 -13.15 -7.51 -1.49
N ALA A 258 -13.79 -7.14 -0.38
CA ALA A 258 -14.91 -7.86 0.20
C ALA A 258 -16.12 -7.86 -0.74
N TRP A 259 -16.45 -6.68 -1.30
CA TRP A 259 -17.48 -6.56 -2.32
C TRP A 259 -17.14 -7.33 -3.60
N GLY A 260 -15.87 -7.39 -4.00
CA GLY A 260 -15.42 -8.18 -5.14
C GLY A 260 -15.70 -9.67 -4.95
N VAL A 261 -15.39 -10.22 -3.77
CA VAL A 261 -15.71 -11.63 -3.42
C VAL A 261 -17.21 -11.86 -3.37
N LEU A 262 -17.97 -10.98 -2.70
CA LEU A 262 -19.43 -11.11 -2.60
C LEU A 262 -20.11 -11.06 -3.98
N LEU A 263 -19.77 -10.09 -4.81
CA LEU A 263 -20.32 -9.97 -6.16
C LEU A 263 -19.95 -11.20 -7.01
N GLY A 264 -18.70 -11.66 -6.93
CA GLY A 264 -18.25 -12.87 -7.60
C GLY A 264 -19.04 -14.12 -7.16
N MET A 265 -19.27 -14.27 -5.86
CA MET A 265 -20.07 -15.36 -5.29
C MET A 265 -21.52 -15.29 -5.77
N VAL A 266 -22.14 -14.11 -5.72
CA VAL A 266 -23.53 -13.93 -6.19
C VAL A 266 -23.65 -14.26 -7.67
N ILE A 267 -22.73 -13.76 -8.52
CA ILE A 267 -22.73 -14.05 -9.95
C ILE A 267 -22.55 -15.55 -10.21
N ALA A 268 -21.58 -16.18 -9.53
CA ALA A 268 -21.29 -17.60 -9.70
C ALA A 268 -22.46 -18.51 -9.28
N ASN A 269 -23.21 -18.14 -8.23
CA ASN A 269 -24.33 -18.94 -7.73
C ASN A 269 -25.68 -18.62 -8.40
N SER A 270 -25.82 -17.47 -9.09
CA SER A 270 -27.07 -17.07 -9.74
C SER A 270 -27.11 -17.46 -11.22
N ILE A 271 -26.20 -16.91 -12.02
CA ILE A 271 -26.17 -17.07 -13.47
C ILE A 271 -25.03 -17.99 -13.95
N GLY A 272 -24.14 -18.36 -13.03
CA GLY A 272 -22.89 -19.04 -13.37
C GLY A 272 -21.89 -18.10 -14.05
N THR A 273 -20.61 -18.43 -14.04
CA THR A 273 -19.60 -17.64 -14.77
C THR A 273 -19.65 -18.02 -16.25
N PRO A 274 -20.01 -17.10 -17.17
CA PRO A 274 -20.11 -17.44 -18.58
C PRO A 274 -18.74 -17.89 -19.14
N ARG A 275 -18.74 -18.92 -20.00
CA ARG A 275 -17.51 -19.51 -20.56
C ARG A 275 -16.59 -18.50 -21.25
N TRP A 276 -17.15 -17.46 -21.84
CA TRP A 276 -16.39 -16.41 -22.54
C TRP A 276 -15.71 -15.40 -21.58
N VAL A 277 -16.07 -15.38 -20.29
CA VAL A 277 -15.41 -14.54 -19.26
C VAL A 277 -14.19 -15.26 -18.66
N LEU A 278 -14.22 -16.60 -18.61
CA LEU A 278 -13.16 -17.43 -18.03
C LEU A 278 -11.74 -17.14 -18.55
N PRO A 279 -11.51 -16.85 -19.85
CA PRO A 279 -10.19 -16.49 -20.35
C PRO A 279 -9.59 -15.27 -19.66
N ALA A 280 -10.42 -14.34 -19.15
CA ALA A 280 -9.99 -13.14 -18.43
C ALA A 280 -9.74 -13.35 -16.93
N CYS A 281 -10.18 -14.47 -16.34
CA CYS A 281 -10.01 -14.79 -14.93
C CYS A 281 -8.59 -15.31 -14.59
N GLN A 282 -7.54 -14.64 -15.10
CA GLN A 282 -6.12 -14.95 -14.87
C GLN A 282 -5.63 -14.37 -13.54
N VAL A 283 -6.25 -14.82 -12.45
CA VAL A 283 -6.04 -14.30 -11.08
C VAL A 283 -4.55 -14.29 -10.70
N GLU A 284 -3.83 -15.38 -10.97
CA GLU A 284 -2.40 -15.49 -10.69
C GLU A 284 -1.56 -14.44 -11.43
N PHE A 285 -1.84 -14.22 -12.72
CA PHE A 285 -1.10 -13.26 -13.54
C PHE A 285 -1.22 -11.82 -13.01
N PHE A 286 -2.44 -11.41 -12.63
CA PHE A 286 -2.69 -10.09 -12.06
C PHE A 286 -2.00 -9.92 -10.71
N ILE A 287 -2.12 -10.94 -9.85
CA ILE A 287 -1.52 -10.99 -8.52
C ILE A 287 0.00 -10.88 -8.60
N LYS A 288 0.64 -11.70 -9.43
CA LYS A 288 2.10 -11.75 -9.57
C LYS A 288 2.64 -10.41 -10.08
N THR A 289 1.94 -9.80 -11.05
CA THR A 289 2.30 -8.47 -11.58
C THR A 289 2.15 -7.40 -10.50
N GLY A 290 1.01 -7.39 -9.79
CA GLY A 290 0.75 -6.45 -8.70
C GLY A 290 1.78 -6.53 -7.58
N LEU A 291 2.23 -7.74 -7.22
CA LEU A 291 3.26 -7.93 -6.21
C LEU A 291 4.61 -7.35 -6.65
N VAL A 292 5.04 -7.57 -7.89
CA VAL A 292 6.29 -6.98 -8.40
C VAL A 292 6.24 -5.45 -8.35
N LEU A 293 5.09 -4.85 -8.68
CA LEU A 293 4.87 -3.40 -8.58
C LEU A 293 4.88 -2.91 -7.13
N LEU A 294 4.26 -3.66 -6.22
CA LEU A 294 4.27 -3.37 -4.77
C LEU A 294 5.70 -3.31 -4.22
N GLY A 295 6.59 -4.20 -4.69
CA GLY A 295 8.01 -4.19 -4.31
C GLY A 295 8.73 -2.87 -4.63
N ALA A 296 8.35 -2.19 -5.71
CA ALA A 296 8.88 -0.86 -6.07
C ALA A 296 8.29 0.27 -5.22
N GLU A 297 7.03 0.13 -4.78
CA GLU A 297 6.33 1.12 -3.95
C GLU A 297 6.96 1.23 -2.56
N VAL A 298 7.33 0.12 -1.93
CA VAL A 298 7.77 0.09 -0.53
C VAL A 298 8.86 1.14 -0.22
N LEU A 299 8.57 2.08 0.69
CA LEU A 299 9.50 3.13 1.12
C LEU A 299 10.36 2.65 2.30
N PHE A 300 11.64 2.34 2.05
CA PHE A 300 12.65 2.16 3.10
C PHE A 300 12.73 3.35 4.08
N SER A 301 12.49 4.57 3.58
CA SER A 301 12.47 5.79 4.41
C SER A 301 11.39 5.77 5.50
N LYS A 302 10.30 5.01 5.33
CA LYS A 302 9.25 4.86 6.35
C LYS A 302 9.62 3.81 7.40
N ILE A 303 10.35 2.77 7.01
CA ILE A 303 10.89 1.74 7.92
C ILE A 303 11.93 2.38 8.86
N LEU A 304 12.85 3.18 8.31
CA LEU A 304 13.88 3.89 9.09
C LEU A 304 13.29 4.93 10.06
N ALA A 305 12.12 5.50 9.76
CA ALA A 305 11.49 6.54 10.58
C ALA A 305 10.86 6.03 11.89
N ILE A 306 10.54 4.73 12.01
CA ILE A 306 10.10 4.13 13.29
C ILE A 306 11.30 3.60 14.11
N GLY A 307 12.42 3.31 13.45
CA GLY A 307 13.61 2.76 14.10
C GLY A 307 13.46 1.29 14.51
N ILE A 308 14.19 0.89 15.53
CA ILE A 308 14.37 -0.50 16.00
C ILE A 308 13.03 -1.22 16.31
N PRO A 309 12.02 -0.60 16.96
CA PRO A 309 10.80 -1.31 17.34
C PRO A 309 9.95 -1.82 16.17
N GLY A 310 9.80 -1.03 15.11
CA GLY A 310 9.04 -1.45 13.92
C GLY A 310 9.74 -2.58 13.15
N ILE A 311 11.07 -2.56 13.12
CA ILE A 311 11.90 -3.63 12.55
C ILE A 311 11.73 -4.90 13.39
N PHE A 312 11.75 -4.80 14.72
CA PHE A 312 11.58 -5.94 15.60
C PHE A 312 10.22 -6.64 15.42
N VAL A 313 9.12 -5.89 15.36
CA VAL A 313 7.79 -6.45 15.11
C VAL A 313 7.71 -7.14 13.74
N ALA A 314 8.29 -6.54 12.71
CA ALA A 314 8.26 -7.10 11.37
C ALA A 314 9.17 -8.34 11.20
N TRP A 315 10.35 -8.35 11.80
CA TRP A 315 11.36 -9.41 11.58
C TRP A 315 11.35 -10.51 12.64
N VAL A 316 10.83 -10.25 13.83
CA VAL A 316 10.81 -11.22 14.93
C VAL A 316 9.38 -11.71 15.16
N VAL A 317 8.46 -10.79 15.43
CA VAL A 317 7.07 -11.17 15.80
C VAL A 317 6.35 -11.81 14.62
N THR A 318 6.43 -11.22 13.42
CA THR A 318 5.70 -11.72 12.24
C THR A 318 6.07 -13.17 11.86
N PRO A 319 7.37 -13.54 11.72
CA PRO A 319 7.74 -14.94 11.46
C PRO A 319 7.37 -15.89 12.59
N ILE A 320 7.50 -15.48 13.86
CA ILE A 320 7.11 -16.30 15.02
C ILE A 320 5.61 -16.60 14.95
N VAL A 321 4.77 -15.59 14.77
CA VAL A 321 3.32 -15.78 14.68
C VAL A 321 2.96 -16.69 13.51
N LEU A 322 3.57 -16.50 12.34
CA LEU A 322 3.34 -17.37 11.18
C LEU A 322 3.68 -18.83 11.47
N VAL A 323 4.87 -19.10 12.03
CA VAL A 323 5.31 -20.46 12.32
C VAL A 323 4.46 -21.08 13.42
N CYS A 324 4.18 -20.34 14.50
CA CYS A 324 3.35 -20.83 15.60
C CYS A 324 1.92 -21.13 15.14
N THR A 325 1.30 -20.25 14.36
CA THR A 325 -0.06 -20.47 13.84
C THR A 325 -0.11 -21.61 12.83
N PHE A 326 0.92 -21.75 11.97
CA PHE A 326 1.02 -22.88 11.05
C PHE A 326 1.15 -24.21 11.80
N ILE A 327 2.04 -24.28 12.80
CA ILE A 327 2.20 -25.47 13.64
C ILE A 327 0.89 -25.78 14.35
N PHE A 328 0.27 -24.80 14.99
CA PHE A 328 -1.00 -24.97 15.69
C PHE A 328 -2.10 -25.50 14.76
N GLY A 329 -2.20 -24.95 13.55
CA GLY A 329 -3.14 -25.40 12.52
C GLY A 329 -2.91 -26.86 12.07
N GLN A 330 -1.64 -27.31 12.06
CA GLN A 330 -1.29 -28.69 11.70
C GLN A 330 -1.45 -29.68 12.87
N THR A 331 -1.03 -29.31 14.08
CA THR A 331 -0.92 -30.25 15.21
C THR A 331 -2.19 -30.30 16.05
N VAL A 332 -2.81 -29.14 16.30
CA VAL A 332 -3.98 -29.02 17.18
C VAL A 332 -5.26 -29.09 16.37
N LEU A 333 -5.41 -28.20 15.38
CA LEU A 333 -6.61 -28.15 14.52
C LEU A 333 -6.64 -29.25 13.46
N LYS A 334 -5.49 -29.88 13.18
CA LYS A 334 -5.33 -30.97 12.21
C LYS A 334 -5.96 -30.64 10.85
N MET A 335 -5.73 -29.43 10.36
CA MET A 335 -6.36 -28.99 9.11
C MET A 335 -5.89 -29.85 7.93
N PRO A 336 -6.82 -30.43 7.16
CA PRO A 336 -6.51 -31.43 6.13
C PRO A 336 -5.68 -30.85 4.97
N SER A 337 -5.90 -29.56 4.65
CA SER A 337 -5.13 -28.86 3.64
C SER A 337 -3.98 -28.05 4.26
N LYS A 338 -2.75 -28.41 3.91
CA LYS A 338 -1.56 -27.66 4.29
C LYS A 338 -1.51 -26.29 3.60
N THR A 339 -1.93 -26.21 2.34
CA THR A 339 -1.96 -24.97 1.56
C THR A 339 -2.95 -23.98 2.17
N LEU A 340 -4.15 -24.44 2.56
CA LEU A 340 -5.10 -23.61 3.29
C LEU A 340 -4.51 -23.09 4.61
N ASN A 341 -3.83 -23.96 5.36
CA ASN A 341 -3.23 -23.56 6.63
C ASN A 341 -2.19 -22.45 6.46
N VAL A 342 -1.22 -22.64 5.57
CA VAL A 342 -0.17 -21.63 5.37
C VAL A 342 -0.74 -20.32 4.82
N VAL A 343 -1.77 -20.38 3.99
CA VAL A 343 -2.45 -19.19 3.46
C VAL A 343 -3.14 -18.43 4.59
N ILE A 344 -3.92 -19.11 5.45
CA ILE A 344 -4.56 -18.49 6.63
C ILE A 344 -3.51 -17.94 7.61
N SER A 345 -2.45 -18.72 7.89
CA SER A 345 -1.37 -18.27 8.78
C SER A 345 -0.67 -17.02 8.23
N ALA A 346 -0.41 -16.97 6.93
CA ALA A 346 0.22 -15.81 6.30
C ALA A 346 -0.72 -14.59 6.24
N ASP A 347 -2.01 -14.81 5.99
CA ASP A 347 -3.07 -13.79 6.02
C ASP A 347 -3.09 -13.07 7.38
N MET A 348 -3.22 -13.84 8.46
CA MET A 348 -3.40 -13.35 9.84
C MET A 348 -2.12 -12.87 10.54
N SER A 349 -0.94 -13.16 10.00
CA SER A 349 0.34 -12.80 10.65
C SER A 349 1.04 -11.61 10.02
N VAL A 350 0.74 -11.28 8.76
CA VAL A 350 1.48 -10.27 8.00
C VAL A 350 0.62 -9.04 7.72
N CYS A 351 -0.19 -9.07 6.66
CA CYS A 351 -0.89 -7.88 6.17
C CYS A 351 -2.29 -8.17 5.60
N GLY A 352 -2.86 -9.32 5.94
CA GLY A 352 -4.15 -9.74 5.42
C GLY A 352 -4.06 -10.28 4.00
N THR A 353 -5.01 -9.81 3.18
CA THR A 353 -5.29 -10.35 1.83
C THR A 353 -4.07 -10.39 0.92
N SER A 354 -3.18 -9.41 0.97
CA SER A 354 -1.97 -9.38 0.12
C SER A 354 -0.97 -10.47 0.49
N ALA A 355 -0.86 -10.83 1.77
CA ALA A 355 -0.02 -11.93 2.22
C ALA A 355 -0.68 -13.29 1.94
N ALA A 356 -2.00 -13.41 2.11
CA ALA A 356 -2.75 -14.60 1.70
C ALA A 356 -2.54 -14.89 0.21
N ILE A 357 -2.66 -13.86 -0.62
CA ILE A 357 -2.42 -13.88 -2.06
C ILE A 357 -0.99 -14.33 -2.39
N ALA A 358 0.01 -13.73 -1.75
CA ALA A 358 1.42 -14.05 -2.01
C ALA A 358 1.78 -15.47 -1.53
N ALA A 359 1.26 -15.90 -0.37
CA ALA A 359 1.41 -17.24 0.15
C ALA A 359 0.72 -18.27 -0.76
N ALA A 360 -0.51 -18.00 -1.21
CA ALA A 360 -1.25 -18.85 -2.13
C ALA A 360 -0.49 -19.04 -3.46
N ALA A 361 0.06 -17.96 -4.01
CA ALA A 361 0.92 -18.04 -5.20
C ALA A 361 2.23 -18.80 -4.93
N ALA A 362 2.80 -18.69 -3.72
CA ALA A 362 4.04 -19.34 -3.34
C ALA A 362 3.89 -20.86 -3.10
N CYS A 363 2.76 -21.28 -2.52
CA CYS A 363 2.46 -22.69 -2.23
C CYS A 363 1.52 -23.35 -3.26
N ARG A 364 1.13 -22.61 -4.31
CA ARG A 364 0.17 -23.05 -5.34
C ARG A 364 -1.17 -23.51 -4.75
N ALA A 365 -1.69 -22.73 -3.80
CA ALA A 365 -2.97 -23.02 -3.16
C ALA A 365 -4.14 -22.93 -4.14
N LYS A 366 -5.23 -23.64 -3.84
CA LYS A 366 -6.45 -23.57 -4.64
C LYS A 366 -7.13 -22.19 -4.51
N LYS A 367 -7.84 -21.76 -5.54
CA LYS A 367 -8.53 -20.45 -5.54
C LYS A 367 -9.60 -20.36 -4.44
N GLU A 368 -10.23 -21.48 -4.13
CA GLU A 368 -11.23 -21.61 -3.08
C GLU A 368 -10.61 -21.41 -1.69
N GLU A 369 -9.40 -21.92 -1.47
CA GLU A 369 -8.66 -21.77 -0.20
C GLU A 369 -8.24 -20.31 0.02
N LEU A 370 -7.78 -19.64 -1.03
CA LEU A 370 -7.48 -18.22 -1.00
C LEU A 370 -8.73 -17.39 -0.68
N THR A 371 -9.85 -17.70 -1.34
CA THR A 371 -11.12 -16.98 -1.13
C THR A 371 -11.64 -17.17 0.31
N LEU A 372 -11.54 -18.39 0.84
CA LEU A 372 -11.92 -18.72 2.22
C LEU A 372 -11.07 -17.93 3.23
N SER A 373 -9.74 -17.88 3.02
CA SER A 373 -8.84 -17.12 3.89
C SER A 373 -9.20 -15.64 3.92
N ILE A 374 -9.35 -15.02 2.74
CA ILE A 374 -9.73 -13.61 2.60
C ILE A 374 -11.07 -13.34 3.31
N GLY A 375 -12.06 -14.23 3.14
CA GLY A 375 -13.35 -14.09 3.82
C GLY A 375 -13.22 -14.10 5.34
N LEU A 376 -12.44 -15.03 5.90
CA LEU A 376 -12.17 -15.12 7.33
C LEU A 376 -11.48 -13.85 7.84
N SER A 377 -10.46 -13.38 7.12
CA SER A 377 -9.68 -12.18 7.41
C SER A 377 -10.55 -10.93 7.54
N LEU A 378 -11.50 -10.77 6.63
CA LEU A 378 -12.42 -9.63 6.62
C LEU A 378 -13.38 -9.65 7.82
N VAL A 379 -13.93 -10.82 8.16
CA VAL A 379 -14.83 -10.97 9.32
C VAL A 379 -14.10 -10.61 10.61
N PHE A 380 -12.92 -11.18 10.83
CA PHE A 380 -12.12 -10.87 12.01
C PHE A 380 -11.66 -9.42 12.04
N THR A 381 -11.27 -8.85 10.90
CA THR A 381 -10.88 -7.44 10.79
C THR A 381 -12.02 -6.51 11.23
N ALA A 382 -13.26 -6.77 10.78
CA ALA A 382 -14.41 -5.97 11.17
C ALA A 382 -14.70 -6.04 12.68
N ILE A 383 -14.59 -7.24 13.27
CA ILE A 383 -14.77 -7.45 14.71
C ILE A 383 -13.65 -6.74 15.49
N MET A 384 -12.39 -6.97 15.13
CA MET A 384 -11.21 -6.44 15.83
C MET A 384 -11.12 -4.91 15.74
N MET A 385 -11.58 -4.32 14.64
CA MET A 385 -11.63 -2.86 14.48
C MET A 385 -12.45 -2.17 15.58
N ILE A 386 -13.50 -2.82 16.09
CA ILE A 386 -14.35 -2.29 17.17
C ILE A 386 -13.87 -2.82 18.52
N ALA A 387 -13.61 -4.12 18.61
CA ALA A 387 -13.31 -4.80 19.86
C ALA A 387 -11.94 -4.39 20.44
N MET A 388 -10.88 -4.30 19.62
CA MET A 388 -9.54 -4.00 20.12
C MET A 388 -9.42 -2.59 20.71
N PRO A 389 -9.91 -1.52 20.06
CA PRO A 389 -9.91 -0.19 20.67
C PRO A 389 -10.64 -0.13 22.01
N ALA A 390 -11.80 -0.78 22.10
CA ALA A 390 -12.60 -0.82 23.32
C ALA A 390 -11.83 -1.54 24.44
N PHE A 391 -11.22 -2.69 24.12
CA PHE A 391 -10.42 -3.44 25.08
C PHE A 391 -9.20 -2.66 25.57
N ILE A 392 -8.44 -2.05 24.66
CA ILE A 392 -7.23 -1.27 25.02
C ILE A 392 -7.58 -0.11 25.97
N LYS A 393 -8.70 0.58 25.73
CA LYS A 393 -9.20 1.62 26.63
C LYS A 393 -9.63 1.05 27.98
N ALA A 394 -10.33 -0.09 27.99
CA ALA A 394 -10.81 -0.72 29.21
C ALA A 394 -9.66 -1.13 30.15
N VAL A 395 -8.53 -1.61 29.59
CA VAL A 395 -7.35 -2.00 30.37
C VAL A 395 -6.37 -0.84 30.63
N GLY A 396 -6.68 0.38 30.19
CA GLY A 396 -5.82 1.56 30.40
C GLY A 396 -4.46 1.48 29.71
N MET A 397 -4.32 0.72 28.63
CA MET A 397 -3.03 0.48 27.99
C MET A 397 -2.51 1.73 27.25
N PRO A 398 -1.20 2.03 27.30
CA PRO A 398 -0.63 3.22 26.66
C PRO A 398 -0.95 3.30 25.16
N GLU A 399 -1.28 4.50 24.66
CA GLU A 399 -1.68 4.72 23.26
C GLU A 399 -0.69 4.18 22.22
N ILE A 400 0.62 4.27 22.52
CA ILE A 400 1.68 3.80 21.61
C ILE A 400 1.69 2.27 21.57
N LEU A 401 1.54 1.60 22.73
CA LEU A 401 1.52 0.15 22.81
C LEU A 401 0.23 -0.42 22.20
N GLY A 402 -0.91 0.18 22.52
CA GLY A 402 -2.20 -0.17 21.92
C GLY A 402 -2.22 0.06 20.42
N GLY A 403 -1.69 1.20 19.96
CA GLY A 403 -1.51 1.49 18.53
C GLY A 403 -0.61 0.46 17.85
N ALA A 404 0.49 0.06 18.50
CA ALA A 404 1.40 -0.94 17.95
C ALA A 404 0.74 -2.32 17.82
N TRP A 405 -0.02 -2.73 18.82
CA TRP A 405 -0.76 -4.00 18.81
C TRP A 405 -1.83 -4.02 17.72
N MET A 406 -2.68 -2.98 17.64
CA MET A 406 -3.68 -2.86 16.57
C MET A 406 -3.02 -2.86 15.19
N GLY A 407 -1.90 -2.13 15.03
CA GLY A 407 -1.11 -2.08 13.80
C GLY A 407 -0.60 -3.44 13.34
N GLY A 408 -0.23 -4.30 14.29
CA GLY A 408 0.27 -5.65 14.02
C GLY A 408 -0.80 -6.70 13.76
N THR A 409 -2.05 -6.46 14.18
CA THR A 409 -3.13 -7.48 14.19
C THR A 409 -4.27 -7.17 13.23
N ILE A 410 -4.65 -5.91 13.03
CA ILE A 410 -5.79 -5.58 12.14
C ILE A 410 -5.33 -5.62 10.68
N ASP A 411 -5.93 -6.52 9.91
CA ASP A 411 -5.51 -6.91 8.55
C ASP A 411 -6.12 -6.08 7.42
N ALA A 412 -6.50 -4.83 7.72
CA ALA A 412 -6.84 -3.83 6.71
C ALA A 412 -6.34 -2.43 7.10
N THR A 413 -5.65 -1.77 6.18
CA THR A 413 -5.08 -0.42 6.42
C THR A 413 -6.14 0.62 6.75
N GLY A 414 -7.34 0.51 6.15
CA GLY A 414 -8.47 1.38 6.48
C GLY A 414 -9.01 1.14 7.88
N ALA A 415 -9.26 -0.13 8.22
CA ALA A 415 -9.78 -0.53 9.52
C ALA A 415 -8.79 -0.21 10.66
N VAL A 416 -7.48 -0.43 10.46
CA VAL A 416 -6.47 -0.15 11.49
C VAL A 416 -6.33 1.35 11.76
N ALA A 417 -6.47 2.18 10.72
CA ALA A 417 -6.47 3.63 10.86
C ALA A 417 -7.73 4.11 11.59
N ALA A 418 -8.90 3.53 11.30
CA ALA A 418 -10.15 3.83 12.00
C ALA A 418 -10.08 3.40 13.48
N ALA A 419 -9.63 2.17 13.74
CA ALA A 419 -9.41 1.63 15.09
C ALA A 419 -8.42 2.50 15.89
N GLY A 420 -7.29 2.87 15.29
CA GLY A 420 -6.31 3.75 15.89
C GLY A 420 -6.84 5.16 16.18
N ALA A 421 -7.71 5.69 15.31
CA ALA A 421 -8.34 6.99 15.52
C ALA A 421 -9.29 6.99 16.74
N PHE A 422 -9.91 5.85 17.07
CA PHE A 422 -10.69 5.73 18.29
C PHE A 422 -9.84 5.84 19.56
N LEU A 423 -8.54 5.51 19.51
CA LEU A 423 -7.62 5.66 20.65
C LEU A 423 -7.00 7.05 20.73
N GLY A 424 -6.62 7.63 19.59
CA GLY A 424 -5.99 8.94 19.55
C GLY A 424 -5.06 9.11 18.34
N GLU A 425 -4.65 10.36 18.06
CA GLU A 425 -3.80 10.66 16.89
C GLU A 425 -2.44 9.94 16.93
N LYS A 426 -1.85 9.77 18.13
CA LYS A 426 -0.58 9.06 18.28
C LYS A 426 -0.75 7.56 18.00
N ALA A 427 -1.78 6.94 18.58
CA ALA A 427 -2.11 5.54 18.34
C ALA A 427 -2.38 5.25 16.86
N MET A 428 -3.19 6.10 16.20
CA MET A 428 -3.45 6.01 14.76
C MET A 428 -2.16 6.04 13.92
N TYR A 429 -1.27 6.98 14.23
CA TYR A 429 0.00 7.10 13.51
C TYR A 429 0.87 5.86 13.70
N VAL A 430 1.03 5.38 14.94
CA VAL A 430 1.81 4.18 15.24
C VAL A 430 1.20 2.96 14.53
N ALA A 431 -0.11 2.76 14.67
CA ALA A 431 -0.83 1.62 14.10
C ALA A 431 -0.71 1.55 12.57
N ALA A 432 -1.01 2.66 11.89
CA ALA A 432 -0.91 2.73 10.43
C ALA A 432 0.53 2.52 9.95
N THR A 433 1.52 2.98 10.73
CA THR A 433 2.92 2.88 10.32
C THR A 433 3.48 1.47 10.55
N ILE A 434 3.14 0.78 11.65
CA ILE A 434 3.51 -0.63 11.83
C ILE A 434 2.91 -1.49 10.72
N LYS A 435 1.62 -1.28 10.38
CA LYS A 435 0.98 -2.02 9.29
C LYS A 435 1.70 -1.83 7.95
N MET A 436 2.11 -0.60 7.65
CA MET A 436 2.90 -0.30 6.45
C MET A 436 4.26 -1.01 6.44
N ILE A 437 4.92 -1.20 7.60
CA ILE A 437 6.18 -1.96 7.67
C ILE A 437 5.92 -3.45 7.42
N GLN A 438 4.84 -4.04 7.95
CA GLN A 438 4.53 -5.45 7.70
C GLN A 438 4.30 -5.75 6.21
N ASN A 439 3.75 -4.80 5.45
CA ASN A 439 3.61 -4.93 3.99
C ASN A 439 4.95 -5.18 3.28
N VAL A 440 6.07 -4.77 3.88
CA VAL A 440 7.41 -4.99 3.34
C VAL A 440 7.84 -6.45 3.47
N MET A 441 7.35 -7.13 4.51
CA MET A 441 7.67 -8.53 4.78
C MET A 441 6.94 -9.50 3.86
N ILE A 442 5.93 -9.06 3.10
CA ILE A 442 5.17 -9.93 2.20
C ILE A 442 6.09 -10.74 1.29
N GLY A 443 7.04 -10.09 0.60
CA GLY A 443 7.90 -10.82 -0.32
C GLY A 443 8.96 -11.69 0.36
N VAL A 444 9.45 -11.30 1.54
CA VAL A 444 10.36 -12.14 2.34
C VAL A 444 9.63 -13.37 2.85
N THR A 445 8.41 -13.20 3.37
CA THR A 445 7.55 -14.29 3.83
C THR A 445 7.16 -15.20 2.67
N ALA A 446 6.75 -14.66 1.52
CA ALA A 446 6.44 -15.44 0.33
C ALA A 446 7.67 -16.23 -0.17
N PHE A 447 8.86 -15.63 -0.11
CA PHE A 447 10.13 -16.32 -0.40
C PHE A 447 10.35 -17.51 0.53
N CYS A 448 10.25 -17.30 1.84
CA CYS A 448 10.44 -18.36 2.84
C CYS A 448 9.38 -19.47 2.70
N ILE A 449 8.12 -19.13 2.45
CA ILE A 449 7.05 -20.09 2.20
C ILE A 449 7.35 -20.91 0.95
N ALA A 450 7.73 -20.26 -0.16
CA ALA A 450 8.10 -20.93 -1.39
C ALA A 450 9.27 -21.92 -1.18
N LEU A 451 10.32 -21.48 -0.49
CA LEU A 451 11.45 -22.35 -0.15
C LEU A 451 11.01 -23.53 0.72
N TYR A 452 10.22 -23.29 1.76
CA TYR A 452 9.72 -24.36 2.62
C TYR A 452 8.85 -25.37 1.84
N TRP A 453 7.95 -24.89 0.97
CA TRP A 453 7.07 -25.75 0.17
C TRP A 453 7.86 -26.63 -0.79
N THR A 454 8.80 -26.03 -1.52
CA THR A 454 9.64 -26.72 -2.49
C THR A 454 10.62 -27.71 -1.86
N MET A 455 11.16 -27.42 -0.67
CA MET A 455 12.16 -28.27 -0.01
C MET A 455 11.57 -29.34 0.91
N ARG A 456 10.41 -29.09 1.54
CA ARG A 456 9.88 -29.96 2.61
C ARG A 456 8.49 -30.53 2.34
N VAL A 457 7.60 -29.81 1.67
CA VAL A 457 6.19 -30.23 1.51
C VAL A 457 5.99 -31.02 0.22
N GLU A 458 6.57 -30.58 -0.90
CA GLU A 458 6.46 -31.23 -2.20
C GLU A 458 7.61 -32.22 -2.48
N ARG A 459 8.32 -32.69 -1.44
CA ARG A 459 9.42 -33.65 -1.61
C ARG A 459 8.83 -34.92 -2.25
N GLN A 460 9.25 -35.25 -3.48
CA GLN A 460 8.71 -36.41 -4.20
C GLN A 460 8.88 -37.68 -3.36
N ALA A 461 7.87 -38.55 -3.40
CA ALA A 461 7.93 -39.91 -2.88
C ALA A 461 8.95 -40.72 -3.72
N GLY A 462 10.24 -40.53 -3.42
CA GLY A 462 11.33 -41.10 -4.20
C GLY A 462 12.75 -40.75 -3.73
N GLY A 463 12.92 -40.09 -2.58
CA GLY A 463 14.21 -40.05 -1.86
C GLY A 463 15.39 -39.37 -2.55
N GLN A 464 15.23 -38.71 -3.71
CA GLN A 464 16.29 -37.89 -4.27
C GLN A 464 16.29 -36.51 -3.61
N ASP A 465 17.46 -36.07 -3.15
CA ASP A 465 17.65 -34.70 -2.71
C ASP A 465 17.29 -33.76 -3.85
N VAL A 466 16.39 -32.81 -3.55
CA VAL A 466 15.95 -31.79 -4.49
C VAL A 466 17.19 -30.97 -4.87
N GLY A 467 17.78 -31.26 -6.02
CA GLY A 467 18.95 -30.53 -6.50
C GLY A 467 18.62 -29.04 -6.65
N ALA A 468 19.63 -28.17 -6.51
CA ALA A 468 19.45 -26.72 -6.62
C ALA A 468 18.71 -26.29 -7.91
N GLY A 469 18.86 -27.06 -9.00
CA GLY A 469 18.11 -26.86 -10.25
C GLY A 469 16.61 -27.15 -10.13
N GLU A 470 16.20 -28.18 -9.41
CA GLU A 470 14.78 -28.50 -9.21
C GLU A 470 14.11 -27.53 -8.22
N ILE A 471 14.85 -27.08 -7.21
CA ILE A 471 14.42 -25.97 -6.33
C ILE A 471 14.20 -24.71 -7.18
N TRP A 472 15.13 -24.37 -8.07
CA TRP A 472 14.99 -23.22 -8.99
C TRP A 472 13.78 -23.35 -9.94
N HIS A 473 13.50 -24.55 -10.43
CA HIS A 473 12.36 -24.80 -11.31
C HIS A 473 11.01 -24.70 -10.58
N ARG A 474 10.93 -25.17 -9.34
CA ARG A 474 9.69 -25.12 -8.54
C ARG A 474 9.48 -23.76 -7.88
N PHE A 475 10.56 -23.03 -7.63
CA PHE A 475 10.54 -21.70 -7.01
C PHE A 475 9.70 -20.69 -7.84
N PRO A 476 8.78 -19.94 -7.21
CA PRO A 476 7.99 -18.91 -7.88
C PRO A 476 8.87 -17.71 -8.21
N LYS A 477 9.21 -17.56 -9.49
CA LYS A 477 10.21 -16.56 -9.92
C LYS A 477 9.77 -15.12 -9.69
N PHE A 478 8.47 -14.87 -9.60
CA PHE A 478 7.94 -13.52 -9.34
C PHE A 478 8.48 -12.90 -8.03
N VAL A 479 8.84 -13.75 -7.05
CA VAL A 479 9.43 -13.32 -5.78
C VAL A 479 10.80 -12.68 -5.99
N ILE A 480 11.59 -13.14 -6.98
CA ILE A 480 12.86 -12.50 -7.34
C ILE A 480 12.61 -11.11 -7.93
N GLY A 481 11.59 -10.95 -8.77
CA GLY A 481 11.17 -9.65 -9.28
C GLY A 481 10.82 -8.67 -8.16
N TYR A 482 10.06 -9.12 -7.15
CA TYR A 482 9.79 -8.34 -5.94
C TYR A 482 11.08 -7.97 -5.19
N MET A 483 11.95 -8.94 -4.91
CA MET A 483 13.18 -8.71 -4.15
C MET A 483 14.15 -7.75 -4.86
N LEU A 484 14.25 -7.84 -6.19
CA LEU A 484 15.09 -6.96 -7.00
C LEU A 484 14.56 -5.52 -7.05
N THR A 485 13.26 -5.33 -7.25
CA THR A 485 12.62 -4.01 -7.25
C THR A 485 12.74 -3.35 -5.88
N PHE A 486 12.56 -4.13 -4.81
CA PHE A 486 12.78 -3.72 -3.44
C PHE A 486 14.25 -3.31 -3.19
N ALA A 487 15.21 -4.17 -3.53
CA ALA A 487 16.63 -3.92 -3.28
C ALA A 487 17.20 -2.72 -4.05
N ARG A 488 16.72 -2.45 -5.29
CA ARG A 488 17.21 -1.33 -6.11
C ARG A 488 16.95 0.04 -5.48
N LYS A 489 15.87 0.17 -4.69
CA LYS A 489 15.56 1.41 -3.96
C LYS A 489 16.61 1.74 -2.90
N LYS A 490 17.17 0.71 -2.22
CA LYS A 490 18.25 0.83 -1.22
C LYS A 490 19.48 1.54 -1.77
N TRP A 491 19.86 1.23 -3.01
CA TRP A 491 21.05 1.81 -3.65
C TRP A 491 20.87 3.28 -4.02
N SER A 492 19.64 3.72 -4.29
CA SER A 492 19.32 5.11 -4.63
C SER A 492 19.18 6.04 -3.42
N THR A 493 18.98 5.52 -2.20
CA THR A 493 18.61 6.33 -1.02
C THR A 493 19.67 6.41 0.09
N ASN A 494 20.80 5.71 0.00
CA ASN A 494 21.85 5.74 1.03
C ASN A 494 22.97 6.76 0.69
N PRO A 495 23.22 7.78 1.55
CA PRO A 495 24.32 8.73 1.34
C PRO A 495 25.72 8.10 1.41
N CYS A 496 25.89 7.01 2.18
CA CYS A 496 27.20 6.41 2.46
C CYS A 496 27.80 5.58 1.31
N CYS A 497 27.04 5.22 0.27
CA CYS A 497 27.56 4.44 -0.87
C CYS A 497 27.91 5.31 -2.08
N ARG A 498 27.97 6.63 -1.92
CA ARG A 498 28.22 7.62 -2.98
C ARG A 498 29.72 7.81 -3.21
N TRP A 499 30.41 6.76 -3.63
CA TRP A 499 31.77 6.87 -4.15
C TRP A 499 31.81 6.36 -5.61
N ASN A 500 32.13 7.29 -6.52
CA ASN A 500 32.47 7.12 -7.94
C ASN A 500 31.49 6.36 -8.85
N CYS A 501 30.30 6.92 -9.06
CA CYS A 501 29.56 6.67 -10.29
C CYS A 501 29.03 8.00 -10.87
N PRO A 502 29.31 8.34 -12.15
CA PRO A 502 28.92 9.63 -12.76
C PRO A 502 27.39 9.88 -12.80
N TRP A 503 26.59 8.88 -12.44
CA TRP A 503 25.13 8.88 -12.53
C TRP A 503 24.39 9.24 -11.22
N SER A 504 25.11 9.55 -10.13
CA SER A 504 24.52 9.65 -8.78
C SER A 504 24.24 11.08 -8.25
N ALA A 505 24.44 12.12 -9.06
CA ALA A 505 24.11 13.49 -8.66
C ALA A 505 22.60 13.75 -8.84
N GLY A 506 21.81 13.56 -7.78
CA GLY A 506 20.42 14.07 -7.73
C GLY A 506 19.32 13.11 -7.29
N ALA A 507 19.63 11.95 -6.71
CA ALA A 507 18.63 11.02 -6.22
C ALA A 507 18.13 11.36 -4.79
N SER A 508 17.24 12.35 -4.68
CA SER A 508 16.36 12.46 -3.52
C SER A 508 15.02 13.06 -3.93
N ALA A 509 14.11 12.19 -4.38
CA ALA A 509 12.70 12.50 -4.51
C ALA A 509 11.89 11.25 -4.14
N SER A 510 11.27 11.28 -2.97
CA SER A 510 10.43 10.24 -2.43
C SER A 510 9.07 10.25 -3.14
N VAL A 511 8.78 9.19 -3.90
CA VAL A 511 7.45 8.93 -4.47
C VAL A 511 6.58 8.36 -3.36
N SER A 512 5.83 9.21 -2.65
CA SER A 512 4.75 8.74 -1.77
C SER A 512 3.46 8.64 -2.59
N VAL A 513 3.05 7.43 -2.97
CA VAL A 513 1.66 7.17 -3.37
C VAL A 513 0.85 7.16 -2.07
N ARG A 514 -0.21 7.96 -2.01
CA ARG A 514 -1.05 8.10 -0.81
C ARG A 514 -2.28 7.21 -1.00
N PHE A 515 -2.47 6.23 -0.13
CA PHE A 515 -3.79 5.69 0.12
C PHE A 515 -4.68 6.81 0.64
N SER A 516 -5.74 7.12 -0.10
CA SER A 516 -6.76 8.08 0.28
C SER A 516 -7.57 7.54 1.47
N SER A 517 -7.06 7.74 2.70
CA SER A 517 -7.92 7.75 3.88
C SER A 517 -8.74 9.04 3.85
N SER A 518 -9.85 9.01 3.12
CA SER A 518 -10.87 10.05 3.17
C SER A 518 -11.60 9.91 4.51
N THR A 519 -11.16 10.68 5.51
CA THR A 519 -11.85 10.82 6.78
C THR A 519 -13.14 11.62 6.55
N THR A 520 -14.26 10.92 6.62
CA THR A 520 -15.55 11.44 7.10
C THR A 520 -16.30 10.31 7.76
#